data_AF-A0A7S2SZ78-F1
#
_entry.id   AF-A0A7S2SZ78-F1
#
_cell.length_a   1.000
_cell.length_b   1.000
_cell.length_c   1.000
_cell.angle_alpha   90.00
_cell.angle_beta   90.00
_cell.angle_gamma   90.00
#
_symmetry.space_group_name_H-M   'P 1'
#
loop_
_entity.id
_entity.type
_entity.pdbx_description
1 polymer ?
#
loop_
_entity_poly.entity_id
_entity_poly.type
_entity_poly.pdbx_seq_one_letter_code
_entity_poly.pdbx_strand_id
1 'polypeptide(L)'
;GEVLVVGGGCAGLAAAVAAKKVSPSLNVLLVEKEEYLGGTISRVGMESVSWWMYNDAVKSDGLVKELEDLATSMQGTTTFPYNEGLNLTSEPFKRVADAFVTRHG
;
A
#
# COMPACT_ATOMS: atom_id res chain seq x y z
N GLY A 1 -11.30 -13.23 17.04
CA GLY A 1 -9.85 -13.44 17.12
C GLY A 1 -9.15 -12.11 16.99
N GLU A 2 -7.90 -12.02 17.44
CA GLU A 2 -7.15 -10.77 17.50
C GLU A 2 -5.85 -10.90 16.72
N VAL A 3 -5.49 -9.84 15.99
CA VAL A 3 -4.24 -9.75 15.23
C VAL A 3 -3.60 -8.40 15.51
N LEU A 4 -2.33 -8.41 15.92
CA LEU A 4 -1.50 -7.22 16.03
C LEU A 4 -0.52 -7.21 14.84
N VAL A 5 -0.56 -6.16 14.03
CA VAL A 5 0.39 -5.90 12.96
C VAL A 5 1.32 -4.77 13.42
N VAL A 6 2.62 -5.05 13.50
CA VAL A 6 3.63 -4.07 13.91
C VAL A 6 4.40 -3.58 12.69
N GLY A 7 4.27 -2.29 12.40
CA GLY A 7 4.88 -1.61 11.25
C GLY A 7 3.85 -1.30 10.16
N GLY A 8 3.64 -0.02 9.87
CA GLY A 8 2.71 0.52 8.88
C GLY A 8 3.29 0.67 7.48
N GLY A 9 4.37 -0.04 7.15
CA GLY A 9 4.87 -0.12 5.77
C GLY A 9 3.98 -0.95 4.84
N CYS A 10 4.35 -1.08 3.57
CA CYS A 10 3.54 -1.80 2.57
C CYS A 10 3.14 -3.23 3.00
N ALA A 11 4.09 -3.98 3.57
CA ALA A 11 3.82 -5.33 4.05
C ALA A 11 2.80 -5.35 5.22
N GLY A 12 2.91 -4.41 6.16
CA GLY A 12 1.98 -4.32 7.29
C GLY A 12 0.59 -3.86 6.86
N LEU A 13 0.51 -2.88 5.95
CA LEU A 13 -0.74 -2.47 5.33
C LEU A 13 -1.43 -3.65 4.63
N ALA A 14 -0.68 -4.39 3.80
CA ALA A 14 -1.19 -5.58 3.12
C ALA A 14 -1.64 -6.66 4.10
N ALA A 15 -0.88 -6.92 5.17
CA ALA A 15 -1.23 -7.90 6.19
C ALA A 15 -2.52 -7.53 6.95
N ALA A 16 -2.64 -6.26 7.37
CA ALA A 16 -3.81 -5.77 8.09
C ALA A 16 -5.07 -5.85 7.23
N VAL A 17 -4.99 -5.35 5.99
CA VAL A 17 -6.10 -5.39 5.03
C VAL A 17 -6.47 -6.82 4.65
N ALA A 18 -5.48 -7.69 4.40
CA ALA A 18 -5.72 -9.09 4.09
C ALA A 18 -6.44 -9.81 5.24
N ALA A 19 -5.97 -9.64 6.48
CA ALA A 19 -6.59 -10.25 7.65
C ALA A 19 -8.05 -9.81 7.80
N LYS A 20 -8.33 -8.52 7.63
CA LYS A 20 -9.68 -7.98 7.74
C LYS A 20 -10.60 -8.43 6.59
N LYS A 21 -10.10 -8.51 5.36
CA LYS A 21 -10.84 -9.04 4.20
C LYS A 21 -11.19 -10.52 4.35
N VAL A 22 -10.24 -11.34 4.80
CA VAL A 22 -10.44 -12.80 4.97
C VAL A 22 -11.40 -13.09 6.11
N SER A 23 -11.35 -12.31 7.19
CA SER A 23 -12.24 -12.48 8.32
C SER A 23 -12.69 -11.12 8.86
N PRO A 24 -13.85 -10.60 8.40
CA PRO A 24 -14.36 -9.30 8.83
C PRO A 24 -14.60 -9.19 10.35
N SER A 25 -14.75 -10.31 11.05
CA SER A 25 -14.92 -10.39 12.50
C SER A 25 -13.60 -10.38 13.29
N LEU A 26 -12.43 -10.39 12.63
CA LEU A 26 -11.15 -10.18 13.32
C LEU A 26 -11.02 -8.72 13.79
N ASN A 27 -10.53 -8.57 15.02
CA ASN A 27 -10.04 -7.30 15.52
C ASN A 27 -8.56 -7.20 15.12
N VAL A 28 -8.28 -6.29 14.18
CA VAL A 28 -6.93 -6.06 13.68
C VAL A 28 -6.45 -4.72 14.22
N LEU A 29 -5.34 -4.73 14.94
CA LEU A 29 -4.66 -3.52 15.39
C LEU A 29 -3.37 -3.35 14.58
N LEU A 30 -3.29 -2.27 13.81
CA LEU A 30 -2.08 -1.86 13.11
C LEU A 30 -1.39 -0.76 13.92
N VAL A 31 -0.12 -0.96 14.27
CA VAL A 31 0.69 0.04 14.98
C VAL A 31 1.90 0.48 14.16
N GLU A 32 2.18 1.76 14.18
CA GLU A 32 3.33 2.39 13.52
C GLU A 32 3.99 3.35 14.52
N LYS A 33 5.32 3.44 14.47
CA LYS A 33 6.11 4.33 15.33
C LYS A 33 6.14 5.77 14.81
N GLU A 34 5.90 5.95 13.52
CA GLU A 34 5.80 7.26 12.87
C GLU A 34 4.38 7.84 12.96
N GLU A 35 4.27 9.15 12.74
CA GLU A 35 2.97 9.86 12.71
C GLU A 35 2.15 9.57 11.44
N TYR A 36 2.68 8.76 10.52
CA TYR A 36 2.05 8.41 9.25
C TYR A 36 2.32 6.96 8.86
N LEU A 37 1.37 6.37 8.15
CA LEU A 37 1.52 5.06 7.53
C LEU A 37 2.29 5.13 6.20
N GLY A 38 2.72 3.99 5.68
CA GLY A 38 3.35 3.80 4.38
C GLY A 38 4.87 3.56 4.40
N GLY A 39 5.51 3.61 5.58
CA GLY A 39 6.92 3.23 5.75
C GLY A 39 7.87 4.04 4.86
N THR A 40 8.74 3.35 4.11
CA THR A 40 9.71 4.00 3.20
C THR A 40 9.05 4.81 2.09
N ILE A 41 7.90 4.36 1.56
CA ILE A 41 7.22 5.06 0.46
C ILE A 41 6.80 6.45 0.92
N SER A 42 6.21 6.57 2.11
CA SER A 42 5.82 7.88 2.67
C SER A 42 7.00 8.78 3.05
N ARG A 43 8.22 8.22 3.18
CA ARG A 43 9.43 9.00 3.47
C ARG A 43 10.05 9.61 2.21
N VAL A 44 10.21 8.80 1.16
CA VAL A 44 11.04 9.19 0.00
C VAL A 44 10.35 9.00 -1.35
N GLY A 45 9.14 8.43 -1.37
CA GLY A 45 8.53 7.94 -2.58
C GLY A 45 9.22 6.66 -3.05
N MET A 46 8.57 5.89 -3.88
CA MET A 46 9.16 4.66 -4.41
C MET A 46 8.52 4.33 -5.76
N GLU A 47 9.25 3.63 -6.61
CA GLU A 47 8.62 2.92 -7.73
C GLU A 47 7.58 1.92 -7.19
N SER A 48 6.69 1.46 -8.07
CA SER A 48 5.75 0.36 -7.84
C SER A 48 6.36 -0.72 -6.96
N VAL A 49 5.57 -1.22 -6.02
CA VAL A 49 5.98 -2.32 -5.13
C VAL A 49 6.34 -3.58 -5.93
N SER A 50 5.88 -3.65 -7.18
CA SER A 50 6.16 -4.71 -8.13
C SER A 50 7.14 -4.25 -9.23
N TRP A 51 8.20 -3.52 -8.86
CA TRP A 51 9.19 -2.92 -9.80
C TRP A 51 9.78 -3.92 -10.81
N TRP A 52 9.83 -5.21 -10.45
CA TRP A 52 10.41 -6.26 -11.29
C TRP A 52 9.51 -6.65 -12.46
N MET A 53 8.28 -6.12 -12.51
CA MET A 53 7.33 -6.37 -13.59
C MET A 53 7.65 -5.49 -14.81
N TYR A 54 8.77 -5.77 -15.46
CA TYR A 54 9.09 -5.24 -16.78
C TYR A 54 8.38 -6.05 -17.88
N ASN A 55 7.99 -5.37 -18.96
CA ASN A 55 7.54 -5.94 -20.23
C ASN A 55 6.44 -7.02 -20.07
N ASP A 56 6.81 -8.30 -20.24
CA ASP A 56 5.95 -9.47 -20.38
C ASP A 56 5.64 -10.18 -19.06
N ALA A 57 5.97 -9.57 -17.93
CA ALA A 57 5.69 -10.15 -16.62
C ALA A 57 4.17 -10.29 -16.37
N VAL A 58 3.76 -11.48 -15.91
CA VAL A 58 2.37 -11.71 -15.49
C VAL A 58 2.08 -10.91 -14.23
N LYS A 59 1.19 -9.93 -14.34
CA LYS A 59 0.78 -9.07 -13.23
C LYS A 59 -0.33 -9.76 -12.43
N SER A 60 -0.25 -9.70 -11.10
CA SER A 60 -1.33 -10.15 -10.22
C SER A 60 -2.23 -8.98 -9.83
N ASP A 61 -3.55 -9.14 -9.95
CA ASP A 61 -4.54 -8.14 -9.52
C ASP A 61 -4.82 -8.21 -7.99
N GLY A 62 -3.75 -8.35 -7.20
CA GLY A 62 -3.82 -8.48 -5.74
C GLY A 62 -3.85 -7.14 -5.00
N LEU A 63 -3.62 -7.18 -3.68
CA LEU A 63 -3.66 -5.99 -2.81
C LEU A 63 -2.70 -4.87 -3.22
N VAL A 64 -1.57 -5.20 -3.83
CA VAL A 64 -0.62 -4.20 -4.35
C VAL A 64 -1.26 -3.40 -5.49
N LYS A 65 -1.95 -4.07 -6.41
CA LYS A 65 -2.64 -3.41 -7.52
C LYS A 65 -3.76 -2.51 -7.00
N GLU A 66 -4.53 -2.98 -6.02
CA GLU A 66 -5.57 -2.17 -5.37
C GLU A 66 -4.99 -0.90 -4.70
N LEU A 67 -3.84 -1.03 -4.04
CA LEU A 67 -3.14 0.09 -3.42
C LEU A 67 -2.63 1.11 -4.46
N GLU A 68 -2.07 0.62 -5.57
CA GLU A 68 -1.58 1.47 -6.67
C GLU A 68 -2.72 2.17 -7.43
N ASP A 69 -3.85 1.51 -7.63
CA ASP A 69 -5.04 2.10 -8.22
C ASP A 69 -5.63 3.17 -7.30
N LEU A 70 -5.66 2.90 -5.99
CA LEU A 70 -6.07 3.88 -5.00
C LEU A 70 -5.12 5.09 -5.03
N ALA A 71 -3.81 4.85 -5.02
CA ALA A 71 -2.81 5.90 -5.12
C ALA A 71 -3.01 6.76 -6.38
N THR A 72 -3.25 6.12 -7.53
CA THR A 72 -3.52 6.79 -8.80
C THR A 72 -4.77 7.66 -8.71
N SER A 73 -5.87 7.11 -8.18
CA SER A 73 -7.14 7.84 -8.02
C SER A 73 -7.02 9.07 -7.10
N MET A 74 -6.06 9.05 -6.18
CA MET A 74 -5.78 10.10 -5.20
C MET A 74 -4.63 11.03 -5.62
N GLN A 75 -4.20 10.96 -6.89
CA GLN A 75 -3.11 11.77 -7.44
C GLN A 75 -1.78 11.54 -6.69
N GLY A 76 -1.60 10.35 -6.13
CA GLY A 76 -0.41 9.92 -5.40
C GLY A 76 0.59 9.13 -6.25
N THR A 77 0.46 9.19 -7.57
CA THR A 77 1.36 8.52 -8.51
C THR A 77 1.85 9.47 -9.59
N THR A 78 3.07 9.20 -10.08
CA THR A 78 3.61 9.76 -11.33
C THR A 78 4.06 8.61 -12.24
N THR A 79 4.36 8.88 -13.50
CA THR A 79 4.91 7.87 -14.40
C THR A 79 6.35 7.55 -14.03
N PHE A 80 6.73 6.28 -14.11
CA PHE A 80 8.14 5.89 -14.01
C PHE A 80 8.85 6.18 -15.33
N PRO A 81 10.07 6.79 -15.33
CA PRO A 81 10.70 7.25 -16.56
C PRO A 81 11.26 6.12 -17.45
N TYR A 82 11.38 4.89 -16.96
CA TYR A 82 12.09 3.80 -17.66
C TYR A 82 11.20 2.62 -18.08
N ASN A 83 9.93 2.57 -17.66
CA ASN A 83 9.00 1.47 -17.97
C ASN A 83 7.53 1.93 -17.81
N GLU A 84 6.58 1.01 -17.93
CA GLU A 84 5.14 1.26 -17.71
C GLU A 84 4.73 1.31 -16.22
N GLY A 85 5.70 1.39 -15.32
CA GLY A 85 5.50 1.42 -13.88
C GLY A 85 5.00 2.78 -13.38
N LEU A 86 4.57 2.77 -12.12
CA LEU A 86 4.16 3.96 -11.38
C LEU A 86 5.23 4.32 -10.35
N ASN A 87 5.37 5.62 -10.09
CA ASN A 87 6.09 6.18 -8.97
C ASN A 87 5.11 6.64 -7.91
N LEU A 88 5.05 5.96 -6.76
CA LEU A 88 4.29 6.37 -5.59
C LEU A 88 4.98 7.57 -4.93
N THR A 89 4.26 8.68 -4.81
CA THR A 89 4.82 9.94 -4.29
C THR A 89 4.74 10.01 -2.78
N SER A 90 5.79 10.49 -2.11
CA SER A 90 5.90 10.44 -0.64
C SER A 90 4.74 11.07 0.11
N GLU A 91 4.48 12.36 -0.14
CA GLU A 91 3.51 13.13 0.64
C GLU A 91 2.06 12.67 0.40
N PRO A 92 1.59 12.52 -0.86
CA PRO A 92 0.25 12.00 -1.11
C PRO A 92 0.05 10.57 -0.59
N PHE A 93 1.09 9.72 -0.61
CA PHE A 93 0.97 8.33 -0.20
C PHE A 93 0.62 8.16 1.28
N LYS A 94 0.96 9.13 2.16
CA LYS A 94 0.49 9.13 3.56
C LYS A 94 -1.03 9.04 3.64
N ARG A 95 -1.74 9.87 2.85
CA ARG A 95 -3.21 9.85 2.78
C ARG A 95 -3.74 8.61 2.09
N VAL A 96 -3.01 8.08 1.11
CA VAL A 96 -3.36 6.83 0.43
C VAL A 96 -3.32 5.67 1.42
N ALA A 97 -2.28 5.57 2.25
CA ALA A 97 -2.13 4.53 3.26
C ALA A 97 -3.27 4.56 4.28
N ASP A 98 -3.63 5.76 4.78
CA ASP A 98 -4.77 5.94 5.67
C ASP A 98 -6.09 5.51 5.00
N ALA A 99 -6.32 5.95 3.75
CA ALA A 99 -7.50 5.57 2.99
C ALA A 99 -7.55 4.06 2.72
N PHE A 100 -6.40 3.43 2.48
CA PHE A 100 -6.31 2.00 2.19
C PHE A 100 -6.75 1.16 3.39
N VAL A 101 -6.29 1.49 4.60
CA VAL A 101 -6.72 0.78 5.82
C VAL A 101 -8.18 1.11 6.14
N THR A 102 -8.55 2.38 6.15
CA THR A 102 -9.90 2.82 6.55
C THR A 102 -11.01 2.23 5.68
N ARG A 103 -10.78 2.03 4.38
CA ARG A 103 -11.76 1.41 3.46
C ARG A 103 -12.00 -0.08 3.74
N HIS A 104 -11.09 -0.75 4.44
CA HIS A 104 -11.18 -2.17 4.71
C HIS A 104 -11.56 -2.51 6.15
N GLY A 105 -11.67 -1.51 7.03
CA GLY A 105 -12.13 -1.63 8.42
C GLY A 105 -10.99 -1.91 9.39
#